data_AF-A0A8S3RW22-F1
#
_entry.id   AF-A0A8S3RW22-F1
#
_cell.length_a   1.000
_cell.length_b   1.000
_cell.length_c   1.000
_cell.angle_alpha   90.00
_cell.angle_beta   90.00
_cell.angle_gamma   90.00
#
_symmetry.space_group_name_H-M   'P 1'
#
loop_
_entity.id
_entity.type
_entity.pdbx_description
1 polymer ?
#
loop_
_entity_poly.entity_id
_entity_poly.type
_entity_poly.pdbx_seq_one_letter_code
_entity_poly.pdbx_strand_id
1 'polypeptide(L)'
;MNAACKNAWKDIILWVFKHFDSTFYDISNAVKEACAFDALEVVQLIHKHHPFNNNMAAEAMNESLQNKSEHCKGEVAMFLFQNFNADNFNTEIILMKACEYGWVALVKKIFEKGIDNTIDIAKAFHLACMNGETQIVEIIICNGNPRQLGIDSAMVEICSHGWEEILNLILIRKNIPHELFDMEKAFNTACEFGQLEIVEILSEKVDVKLLNLETAMNKACRSRMNERLVRFLLDKFDNEKFEMDKVTFAVQEYEWQDITKTYIDSVQIW
;
A
#
# COMPACT_ATOMS: atom_id res chain seq x y z
N MET A 1 -34.41 0.89 13.71
CA MET A 1 -33.13 0.46 14.31
C MET A 1 -31.98 0.51 13.31
N ASN A 2 -31.99 -0.29 12.25
CA ASN A 2 -30.90 -0.41 11.26
C ASN A 2 -30.45 0.94 10.67
N ALA A 3 -31.39 1.74 10.18
CA ALA A 3 -31.07 3.08 9.65
C ALA A 3 -30.43 4.01 10.70
N ALA A 4 -30.84 3.90 11.96
CA ALA A 4 -30.23 4.67 13.04
C ALA A 4 -28.80 4.18 13.34
N CYS A 5 -28.54 2.87 13.25
CA CYS A 5 -27.20 2.29 13.43
C CYS A 5 -26.25 2.74 12.32
N LYS A 6 -26.69 2.62 11.06
CA LYS A 6 -25.97 3.09 9.87
C LYS A 6 -25.59 4.57 9.94
N ASN A 7 -26.50 5.43 10.39
CA ASN A 7 -26.29 6.88 10.43
C ASN A 7 -25.79 7.39 11.81
N ALA A 8 -25.39 6.49 12.71
CA ALA A 8 -24.94 6.82 14.06
C ALA A 8 -25.93 7.69 14.89
N TRP A 9 -27.24 7.52 14.71
CA TRP A 9 -28.28 8.25 15.43
C TRP A 9 -28.50 7.70 16.84
N LYS A 10 -27.56 7.97 17.74
CA LYS A 10 -27.52 7.45 19.12
C LYS A 10 -28.82 7.65 19.90
N ASP A 11 -29.44 8.82 19.80
CA ASP A 11 -30.67 9.13 20.54
C ASP A 11 -31.84 8.22 20.13
N ILE A 12 -31.94 7.91 18.85
CA ILE A 12 -32.98 7.00 18.33
C ILE A 12 -32.70 5.57 18.79
N ILE A 13 -31.43 5.13 18.79
CA ILE A 13 -31.04 3.79 19.25
C ILE A 13 -31.35 3.64 20.74
N LEU A 14 -30.97 4.62 21.56
CA LEU A 14 -31.28 4.66 22.99
C LEU A 14 -32.79 4.65 23.24
N TRP A 15 -33.54 5.45 22.48
CA TRP A 15 -34.99 5.47 22.57
C TRP A 15 -35.60 4.11 22.23
N VAL A 16 -35.10 3.42 21.19
CA VAL A 16 -35.55 2.06 20.84
C VAL A 16 -35.23 1.07 21.96
N PHE A 17 -34.00 1.05 22.49
CA PHE A 17 -33.61 0.18 23.60
C PHE A 17 -34.42 0.42 24.87
N LYS A 18 -34.88 1.65 25.11
CA LYS A 18 -35.70 2.00 26.28
C LYS A 18 -37.15 1.54 26.17
N HIS A 19 -37.72 1.52 24.96
CA HIS A 19 -39.17 1.32 24.76
C HIS A 19 -39.54 -0.03 24.15
N PHE A 20 -38.58 -0.76 23.58
CA PHE A 20 -38.82 -2.05 22.94
C PHE A 20 -37.85 -3.11 23.45
N ASP A 21 -38.34 -4.33 23.63
CA ASP A 21 -37.49 -5.50 23.89
C ASP A 21 -36.82 -6.01 22.59
N SER A 22 -35.91 -6.96 22.73
CA SER A 22 -35.12 -7.52 21.62
C SER A 22 -35.92 -8.32 20.60
N THR A 23 -37.23 -8.53 20.78
CA THR A 23 -38.08 -9.18 19.77
C THR A 23 -38.50 -8.22 18.66
N PHE A 24 -38.40 -6.91 18.89
CA PHE A 24 -38.82 -5.87 17.93
C PHE A 24 -37.70 -5.34 17.03
N TYR A 25 -36.46 -5.77 17.25
CA TYR A 25 -35.32 -5.38 16.41
C TYR A 25 -34.28 -6.49 16.33
N ASP A 26 -33.62 -6.60 15.18
CA ASP A 26 -32.53 -7.56 14.96
C ASP A 26 -31.21 -6.94 15.42
N ILE A 27 -30.67 -7.44 16.54
CA ILE A 27 -29.37 -7.00 17.08
C ILE A 27 -28.24 -7.39 16.13
N SER A 28 -28.27 -8.58 15.52
CA SER A 28 -27.22 -9.01 14.59
C SER A 28 -27.13 -8.06 13.41
N ASN A 29 -28.28 -7.72 12.80
CA ASN A 29 -28.28 -6.76 11.70
C ASN A 29 -27.92 -5.33 12.15
N ALA A 30 -28.33 -4.91 13.34
CA ALA A 30 -27.95 -3.60 13.89
C ALA A 30 -26.43 -3.48 14.10
N VAL A 31 -25.78 -4.53 14.61
CA VAL A 31 -24.32 -4.59 14.76
C VAL A 31 -23.65 -4.55 13.40
N LYS A 32 -24.13 -5.33 12.42
CA LYS A 32 -23.56 -5.32 11.05
C LYS A 32 -23.60 -3.94 10.41
N GLU A 33 -24.75 -3.26 10.49
CA GLU A 33 -24.89 -1.89 9.96
C GLU A 33 -23.98 -0.90 10.69
N ALA A 34 -23.79 -1.02 12.01
CA ALA A 34 -22.86 -0.15 12.72
C ALA A 34 -21.39 -0.42 12.33
N CYS A 35 -21.02 -1.70 12.19
CA CYS A 35 -19.69 -2.13 11.76
C CYS A 35 -19.38 -1.69 10.32
N ALA A 36 -20.34 -1.85 9.40
CA ALA A 36 -20.21 -1.50 7.99
C ALA A 36 -20.06 0.01 7.73
N PHE A 37 -20.28 0.85 8.75
CA PHE A 37 -20.07 2.31 8.67
C PHE A 37 -19.06 2.80 9.71
N ASP A 38 -18.31 1.89 10.34
CA ASP A 38 -17.30 2.19 11.38
C ASP A 38 -17.85 3.06 12.52
N ALA A 39 -19.12 2.86 12.88
CA ALA A 39 -19.82 3.64 13.90
C ALA A 39 -19.48 3.13 15.31
N LEU A 40 -18.25 3.39 15.77
CA LEU A 40 -17.71 2.90 17.05
C LEU A 40 -18.65 3.15 18.23
N GLU A 41 -19.17 4.37 18.37
CA GLU A 41 -20.03 4.72 19.50
C GLU A 41 -21.34 3.92 19.50
N VAL A 42 -21.86 3.58 18.32
CA VAL A 42 -23.04 2.71 18.19
C VAL A 42 -22.68 1.28 18.58
N VAL A 43 -21.57 0.74 18.10
CA VAL A 43 -21.12 -0.61 18.46
C VAL A 43 -20.93 -0.73 19.97
N GLN A 44 -20.29 0.26 20.60
CA GLN A 44 -20.11 0.33 22.05
C GLN A 44 -21.45 0.43 22.78
N LEU A 45 -22.39 1.23 22.27
CA LEU A 45 -23.73 1.36 22.83
C LEU A 45 -24.50 0.04 22.77
N ILE A 46 -24.48 -0.63 21.61
CA ILE A 46 -25.13 -1.93 21.44
C ILE A 46 -24.49 -2.94 22.39
N HIS A 47 -23.15 -3.03 22.44
CA HIS A 47 -22.44 -3.94 23.34
C HIS A 47 -22.78 -3.70 24.82
N LYS A 48 -22.95 -2.44 25.24
CA LYS A 48 -23.35 -2.09 26.62
C LYS A 48 -24.73 -2.61 26.99
N HIS A 49 -25.68 -2.60 26.06
CA HIS A 49 -27.06 -3.07 26.30
C HIS A 49 -27.24 -4.56 26.01
N HIS A 50 -26.49 -5.08 25.04
CA HIS A 50 -26.51 -6.45 24.53
C HIS A 50 -25.07 -6.95 24.39
N PRO A 51 -24.44 -7.43 25.49
CA PRO A 51 -23.05 -7.85 25.49
C PRO A 51 -22.77 -8.91 24.43
N PHE A 52 -21.70 -8.69 23.67
CA PHE A 52 -21.30 -9.59 22.60
C PHE A 52 -20.72 -10.86 23.20
N ASN A 53 -21.17 -12.00 22.67
CA ASN A 53 -20.44 -13.25 22.82
C ASN A 53 -19.35 -13.35 21.74
N ASN A 54 -18.53 -14.41 21.80
CA ASN A 54 -17.41 -14.62 20.87
C ASN A 54 -17.86 -14.67 19.39
N ASN A 55 -19.00 -15.31 19.11
CA ASN A 55 -19.48 -15.43 17.72
C ASN A 55 -19.92 -14.06 17.16
N MET A 56 -20.66 -13.29 17.95
CA MET A 56 -21.10 -11.95 17.56
C MET A 56 -19.91 -11.00 17.38
N ALA A 57 -18.88 -11.10 18.22
CA ALA A 57 -17.66 -10.33 18.06
C ALA A 57 -16.90 -10.70 16.78
N ALA A 58 -16.83 -11.99 16.42
CA ALA A 58 -16.20 -12.46 15.18
C ALA A 58 -16.97 -12.00 13.94
N GLU A 59 -18.30 -12.07 13.95
CA GLU A 59 -19.15 -11.54 12.87
C GLU A 59 -19.00 -10.02 12.72
N ALA A 60 -19.02 -9.29 13.84
CA ALA A 60 -18.81 -7.84 13.87
C ALA A 60 -17.44 -7.45 13.32
N MET A 61 -16.40 -8.22 13.66
CA MET A 61 -15.05 -8.03 13.14
C MET A 61 -15.05 -8.20 11.62
N ASN A 62 -15.55 -9.34 11.12
CA ASN A 62 -15.59 -9.61 9.69
C ASN A 62 -16.34 -8.54 8.90
N GLU A 63 -17.45 -8.03 9.44
CA GLU A 63 -18.20 -6.94 8.82
C GLU A 63 -17.39 -5.64 8.81
N SER A 64 -16.74 -5.29 9.93
CA SER A 64 -15.91 -4.09 10.02
C SER A 64 -14.74 -4.09 9.03
N LEU A 65 -14.20 -5.27 8.69
CA LEU A 65 -13.09 -5.42 7.74
C LEU A 65 -13.51 -5.35 6.26
N GLN A 66 -14.79 -5.53 5.92
CA GLN A 66 -15.25 -5.52 4.53
C GLN A 66 -15.50 -4.11 3.98
N ASN A 67 -15.41 -3.10 4.84
CA ASN A 67 -15.80 -1.74 4.51
C ASN A 67 -14.79 -1.07 3.56
N LYS A 68 -15.31 -0.48 2.48
CA LYS A 68 -14.53 0.19 1.42
C LYS A 68 -14.59 1.72 1.49
N SER A 69 -15.18 2.30 2.53
CA SER A 69 -15.29 3.75 2.62
C SER A 69 -13.94 4.34 3.03
N GLU A 70 -13.43 5.28 2.22
CA GLU A 70 -12.19 6.04 2.47
C GLU A 70 -12.21 6.83 3.80
N HIS A 71 -13.38 6.97 4.43
CA HIS A 71 -13.55 7.71 5.68
C HIS A 71 -13.44 6.83 6.94
N CYS A 72 -13.38 5.51 6.80
CA CYS A 72 -13.30 4.60 7.94
C CYS A 72 -11.86 4.46 8.42
N LYS A 73 -11.67 4.63 9.73
CA LYS A 73 -10.34 4.57 10.38
C LYS A 73 -10.09 3.22 11.06
N GLY A 74 -11.04 2.29 10.96
CA GLY A 74 -10.98 0.98 11.59
C GLY A 74 -11.20 1.06 13.10
N GLU A 75 -11.98 2.04 13.57
CA GLU A 75 -12.22 2.25 15.01
C GLU A 75 -12.98 1.08 15.63
N VAL A 76 -13.97 0.55 14.92
CA VAL A 76 -14.72 -0.65 15.33
C VAL A 76 -13.79 -1.87 15.36
N ALA A 77 -13.00 -2.09 14.31
CA ALA A 77 -12.05 -3.20 14.24
C ALA A 77 -11.03 -3.11 15.39
N MET A 78 -10.52 -1.90 15.68
CA MET A 78 -9.65 -1.64 16.83
C MET A 78 -10.32 -2.00 18.16
N PHE A 79 -11.53 -1.50 18.39
CA PHE A 79 -12.27 -1.79 19.61
C PHE A 79 -12.48 -3.30 19.80
N LEU A 80 -12.89 -4.00 18.74
CA LEU A 80 -13.11 -5.45 18.79
C LEU A 80 -11.79 -6.20 19.05
N PHE A 81 -10.71 -5.83 18.38
CA PHE A 81 -9.40 -6.47 18.55
C PHE A 81 -8.82 -6.28 19.96
N GLN A 82 -9.11 -5.16 20.61
CA GLN A 82 -8.62 -4.87 21.96
C GLN A 82 -9.42 -5.58 23.05
N ASN A 83 -10.75 -5.67 22.89
CA ASN A 83 -11.66 -6.07 23.97
C ASN A 83 -12.11 -7.54 23.91
N PHE A 84 -11.85 -8.24 22.81
CA PHE A 84 -12.25 -9.65 22.64
C PHE A 84 -11.02 -10.55 22.42
N ASN A 85 -11.18 -11.85 22.69
CA ASN A 85 -10.08 -12.82 22.59
C ASN A 85 -9.61 -12.98 21.12
N ALA A 86 -8.29 -12.93 20.92
CA ALA A 86 -7.63 -13.04 19.63
C ALA A 86 -7.87 -14.39 18.93
N ASP A 87 -8.10 -15.47 19.69
CA ASP A 87 -8.37 -16.81 19.13
C ASP A 87 -9.65 -16.86 18.28
N ASN A 88 -10.56 -15.88 18.44
CA ASN A 88 -11.78 -15.79 17.64
C ASN A 88 -11.58 -15.07 16.30
N PHE A 89 -10.39 -14.50 16.06
CA PHE A 89 -10.12 -13.64 14.93
C PHE A 89 -9.06 -14.22 14.02
N ASN A 90 -9.26 -14.07 12.71
CA ASN A 90 -8.20 -14.32 11.76
C ASN A 90 -7.29 -13.08 11.69
N THR A 91 -6.22 -13.08 12.49
CA THR A 91 -5.26 -11.97 12.57
C THR A 91 -4.59 -11.66 11.24
N GLU A 92 -4.36 -12.66 10.37
CA GLU A 92 -3.82 -12.45 9.02
C GLU A 92 -4.75 -11.58 8.18
N ILE A 93 -6.05 -11.89 8.16
CA ILE A 93 -7.06 -11.10 7.43
C ILE A 93 -7.17 -9.68 8.01
N ILE A 94 -7.16 -9.55 9.35
CA ILE A 94 -7.20 -8.22 10.00
C ILE A 94 -5.98 -7.40 9.59
N LEU A 95 -4.79 -7.98 9.65
CA LEU A 95 -3.55 -7.27 9.32
C LEU A 95 -3.55 -6.86 7.85
N MET A 96 -3.91 -7.76 6.94
CA MET A 96 -4.02 -7.46 5.51
C MET A 96 -4.96 -6.27 5.25
N LYS A 97 -6.15 -6.27 5.85
CA LYS A 97 -7.15 -5.21 5.65
C LYS A 97 -6.74 -3.90 6.29
N ALA A 98 -6.13 -3.95 7.48
CA ALA A 98 -5.58 -2.77 8.12
C ALA A 98 -4.45 -2.13 7.29
N CYS A 99 -3.63 -2.94 6.62
CA CYS A 99 -2.58 -2.46 5.72
C CYS A 99 -3.14 -1.93 4.39
N GLU A 100 -4.17 -2.57 3.84
CA GLU A 100 -4.87 -2.12 2.63
C GLU A 100 -5.54 -0.76 2.85
N TYR A 101 -6.14 -0.51 4.01
CA TYR A 101 -6.92 0.70 4.28
C TYR A 101 -6.20 1.77 5.13
N GLY A 102 -4.90 1.61 5.39
CA GLY A 102 -4.15 2.64 6.12
C GLY A 102 -4.50 2.74 7.61
N TRP A 103 -4.98 1.68 8.25
CA TRP A 103 -5.37 1.68 9.67
C TRP A 103 -4.16 1.55 10.59
N VAL A 104 -3.31 2.58 10.60
CA VAL A 104 -2.02 2.63 11.32
C VAL A 104 -2.16 2.21 12.78
N ALA A 105 -3.17 2.70 13.49
CA ALA A 105 -3.36 2.39 14.90
C ALA A 105 -3.56 0.89 15.12
N LEU A 106 -4.38 0.25 14.28
CA LEU A 106 -4.67 -1.19 14.37
C LEU A 106 -3.43 -2.02 14.06
N VAL A 107 -2.68 -1.65 13.01
CA VAL A 107 -1.40 -2.31 12.70
C VAL A 107 -0.43 -2.23 13.89
N LYS A 108 -0.21 -1.04 14.46
CA LYS A 108 0.62 -0.88 15.68
C LYS A 108 0.15 -1.82 16.78
N LYS A 109 -1.16 -1.89 17.02
CA LYS A 109 -1.70 -2.72 18.09
C LYS A 109 -1.53 -4.22 17.85
N ILE A 110 -1.62 -4.67 16.60
CA ILE A 110 -1.37 -6.06 16.22
C ILE A 110 0.09 -6.43 16.54
N PHE A 111 1.05 -5.61 16.11
CA PHE A 111 2.47 -5.84 16.40
C PHE A 111 2.81 -5.75 17.89
N GLU A 112 2.18 -4.84 18.66
CA GLU A 112 2.34 -4.76 20.12
C GLU A 112 1.90 -6.04 20.85
N LYS A 113 0.85 -6.73 20.37
CA LYS A 113 0.40 -8.00 20.95
C LYS A 113 1.30 -9.19 20.58
N GLY A 114 2.21 -9.00 19.63
CA GLY A 114 3.01 -10.07 19.03
C GLY A 114 2.21 -10.80 17.93
N ILE A 115 2.86 -10.99 16.79
CA ILE A 115 2.31 -11.74 15.66
C ILE A 115 2.90 -13.15 15.71
N ASP A 116 2.05 -14.17 15.55
CA ASP A 116 2.53 -15.54 15.38
C ASP A 116 3.36 -15.66 14.10
N ASN A 117 4.49 -16.36 14.19
CA ASN A 117 5.40 -16.60 13.07
C ASN A 117 4.76 -17.42 11.93
N THR A 118 3.59 -18.02 12.17
CA THR A 118 2.80 -18.72 11.14
C THR A 118 2.05 -17.76 10.20
N ILE A 119 1.85 -16.50 10.60
CA ILE A 119 1.11 -15.51 9.82
C ILE A 119 2.01 -14.98 8.69
N ASP A 120 1.50 -15.07 7.46
CA ASP A 120 2.17 -14.48 6.30
C ASP A 120 1.98 -12.97 6.25
N ILE A 121 3.01 -12.24 6.69
CA ILE A 121 3.05 -10.78 6.66
C ILE A 121 3.42 -10.21 5.28
N ALA A 122 3.86 -11.02 4.32
CA ALA A 122 4.29 -10.56 2.99
C ALA A 122 3.15 -9.86 2.25
N LYS A 123 1.96 -10.48 2.27
CA LYS A 123 0.79 -9.95 1.58
C LYS A 123 0.30 -8.64 2.18
N ALA A 124 0.31 -8.53 3.50
CA ALA A 124 -0.03 -7.28 4.19
C ALA A 124 0.99 -6.18 3.89
N PHE A 125 2.29 -6.51 3.88
CA PHE A 125 3.34 -5.58 3.49
C PHE A 125 3.19 -5.09 2.04
N HIS A 126 2.92 -6.00 1.11
CA HIS A 126 2.67 -5.67 -0.29
C HIS A 126 1.50 -4.69 -0.45
N LEU A 127 0.38 -4.92 0.26
CA LEU A 127 -0.78 -4.02 0.22
C LEU A 127 -0.46 -2.63 0.76
N ALA A 128 0.31 -2.54 1.86
CA ALA A 128 0.76 -1.25 2.40
C ALA A 128 1.67 -0.50 1.40
N CYS A 129 2.61 -1.20 0.77
CA CYS A 129 3.50 -0.63 -0.24
C CYS A 129 2.73 -0.17 -1.48
N MET A 130 1.80 -0.98 -1.98
CA MET A 130 0.98 -0.64 -3.14
C MET A 130 0.15 0.63 -2.91
N ASN A 131 -0.42 0.79 -1.71
CA ASN A 131 -1.29 1.92 -1.37
C ASN A 131 -0.55 3.15 -0.81
N GLY A 132 0.79 3.13 -0.75
CA GLY A 132 1.56 4.29 -0.28
C GLY A 132 1.51 4.50 1.23
N GLU A 133 1.21 3.47 2.03
CA GLU A 133 1.02 3.57 3.48
C GLU A 133 2.36 3.60 4.24
N THR A 134 3.13 4.68 4.07
CA THR A 134 4.50 4.84 4.60
C THR A 134 4.66 4.44 6.06
N GLN A 135 3.76 4.89 6.95
CA GLN A 135 3.86 4.59 8.38
C GLN A 135 3.65 3.09 8.67
N ILE A 136 2.78 2.42 7.92
CA ILE A 136 2.52 0.98 8.05
C ILE A 136 3.74 0.20 7.56
N VAL A 137 4.31 0.59 6.43
CA VAL A 137 5.56 0.00 5.91
C VAL A 137 6.65 0.10 6.97
N GLU A 138 6.85 1.26 7.59
CA GLU A 138 7.87 1.43 8.63
C GLU A 138 7.63 0.49 9.83
N ILE A 139 6.38 0.36 10.29
CA ILE A 139 6.03 -0.55 11.39
C ILE A 139 6.37 -1.99 11.02
N ILE A 140 5.96 -2.44 9.83
CA ILE A 140 6.20 -3.82 9.38
C ILE A 140 7.71 -4.09 9.25
N ILE A 141 8.49 -3.18 8.65
CA ILE A 141 9.94 -3.34 8.52
C ILE A 141 10.64 -3.37 9.87
N CYS A 142 10.18 -2.58 10.85
CA CYS A 142 10.79 -2.54 12.17
C CYS A 142 10.52 -3.80 13.01
N ASN A 143 9.43 -4.53 12.73
CA ASN A 143 9.00 -5.67 13.54
C ASN A 143 9.08 -7.02 12.80
N GLY A 144 9.08 -7.01 11.47
CA GLY A 144 9.07 -8.20 10.63
C GLY A 144 10.47 -8.63 10.19
N ASN A 145 10.59 -9.89 9.78
CA ASN A 145 11.80 -10.41 9.14
C ASN A 145 11.80 -10.00 7.65
N PRO A 146 12.77 -9.22 7.15
CA PRO A 146 12.80 -8.78 5.75
C PRO A 146 12.71 -9.92 4.72
N ARG A 147 13.22 -11.10 5.05
CA ARG A 147 13.16 -12.29 4.16
C ARG A 147 11.76 -12.86 3.99
N GLN A 148 10.82 -12.48 4.85
CA GLN A 148 9.41 -12.88 4.77
C GLN A 148 8.53 -11.81 4.10
N LEU A 149 9.08 -10.67 3.70
CA LEU A 149 8.27 -9.54 3.21
C LEU A 149 8.04 -9.53 1.69
N GLY A 150 8.79 -10.33 0.91
CA GLY A 150 8.70 -10.25 -0.56
C GLY A 150 9.11 -8.87 -1.09
N ILE A 151 10.25 -8.36 -0.62
CA ILE A 151 10.74 -6.99 -0.89
C ILE A 151 10.85 -6.70 -2.39
N ASP A 152 11.28 -7.66 -3.20
CA ASP A 152 11.41 -7.54 -4.65
C ASP A 152 10.08 -7.20 -5.34
N SER A 153 8.99 -7.83 -4.91
CA SER A 153 7.64 -7.62 -5.43
C SER A 153 7.10 -6.28 -4.95
N ALA A 154 7.30 -5.94 -3.67
CA ALA A 154 6.92 -4.64 -3.13
C ALA A 154 7.65 -3.47 -3.82
N MET A 155 8.93 -3.64 -4.15
CA MET A 155 9.73 -2.64 -4.88
C MET A 155 9.13 -2.33 -6.25
N VAL A 156 8.60 -3.33 -6.96
CA VAL A 156 7.91 -3.10 -8.23
C VAL A 156 6.71 -2.17 -8.06
N GLU A 157 5.89 -2.39 -7.03
CA GLU A 157 4.72 -1.54 -6.75
C GLU A 157 5.11 -0.12 -6.32
N ILE A 158 6.14 -0.01 -5.49
CA ILE A 158 6.70 1.29 -5.05
C ILE A 158 7.21 2.08 -6.26
N CYS A 159 7.96 1.42 -7.14
CA CYS A 159 8.54 2.04 -8.32
C CYS A 159 7.53 2.31 -9.42
N SER A 160 6.41 1.57 -9.51
CA SER A 160 5.35 1.85 -10.49
C SER A 160 4.49 3.04 -10.07
N HIS A 161 4.20 3.18 -8.77
CA HIS A 161 3.35 4.24 -8.22
C HIS A 161 4.11 5.53 -7.85
N GLY A 162 5.44 5.47 -7.74
CA GLY A 162 6.25 6.65 -7.40
C GLY A 162 6.34 6.91 -5.89
N TRP A 163 6.28 5.87 -5.05
CA TRP A 163 6.31 6.03 -3.59
C TRP A 163 7.74 6.29 -3.06
N GLU A 164 8.28 7.48 -3.34
CA GLU A 164 9.66 7.88 -3.01
C GLU A 164 10.03 7.70 -1.54
N GLU A 165 9.13 8.07 -0.63
CA GLU A 165 9.38 7.97 0.81
C GLU A 165 9.52 6.51 1.24
N ILE A 166 8.65 5.63 0.72
CA ILE A 166 8.70 4.19 0.99
C ILE A 166 9.97 3.59 0.38
N LEU A 167 10.33 3.98 -0.84
CA LEU A 167 11.56 3.53 -1.48
C LEU A 167 12.78 3.86 -0.61
N ASN A 168 12.89 5.12 -0.19
CA ASN A 168 13.98 5.57 0.66
C ASN A 168 14.00 4.81 2.00
N LEU A 169 12.85 4.63 2.64
CA LEU A 169 12.73 3.86 3.89
C LEU A 169 13.28 2.45 3.73
N ILE A 170 13.00 1.77 2.62
CA ILE A 170 13.50 0.41 2.38
C ILE A 170 15.02 0.43 2.08
N LEU A 171 15.48 1.33 1.19
CA LEU A 171 16.88 1.34 0.73
C LEU A 171 17.89 1.73 1.82
N ILE A 172 17.53 2.60 2.76
CA ILE A 172 18.44 3.03 3.84
C ILE A 172 18.56 2.00 4.98
N ARG A 173 17.66 1.02 5.05
CA ARG A 173 17.60 0.06 6.17
C ARG A 173 18.67 -1.02 5.99
N LYS A 174 19.77 -0.87 6.75
CA LYS A 174 20.89 -1.83 6.78
C LYS A 174 20.50 -3.29 7.06
N ASN A 175 19.38 -3.51 7.75
CA ASN A 175 18.93 -4.85 8.11
C ASN A 175 18.19 -5.57 6.96
N ILE A 176 17.90 -4.88 5.85
CA ILE A 176 17.34 -5.51 4.64
C ILE A 176 18.51 -5.93 3.76
N PRO A 177 18.75 -7.24 3.56
CA PRO A 177 19.86 -7.72 2.74
C PRO A 177 19.75 -7.22 1.30
N HIS A 178 20.86 -6.75 0.73
CA HIS A 178 20.86 -6.22 -0.63
C HIS A 178 20.45 -7.25 -1.71
N GLU A 179 20.65 -8.54 -1.43
CA GLU A 179 20.23 -9.66 -2.30
C GLU A 179 18.71 -9.79 -2.47
N LEU A 180 17.91 -9.14 -1.62
CA LEU A 180 16.45 -9.13 -1.73
C LEU A 180 15.93 -8.11 -2.76
N PHE A 181 16.80 -7.25 -3.28
CA PHE A 181 16.42 -6.26 -4.28
C PHE A 181 16.71 -6.76 -5.68
N ASP A 182 15.69 -6.82 -6.52
CA ASP A 182 15.86 -6.83 -7.97
C ASP A 182 15.92 -5.37 -8.47
N MET A 183 17.11 -4.77 -8.35
CA MET A 183 17.32 -3.36 -8.67
C MET A 183 17.13 -3.05 -10.16
N GLU A 184 17.46 -3.99 -11.04
CA GLU A 184 17.25 -3.82 -12.48
C GLU A 184 15.76 -3.80 -12.81
N LYS A 185 14.98 -4.73 -12.24
CA LYS A 185 13.52 -4.74 -12.40
C LYS A 185 12.90 -3.47 -11.82
N ALA A 186 13.29 -3.05 -10.62
CA ALA A 186 12.82 -1.82 -9.99
C ALA A 186 13.09 -0.59 -10.88
N PHE A 187 14.32 -0.46 -11.39
CA PHE A 187 14.71 0.63 -12.28
C PHE A 187 13.91 0.64 -13.58
N ASN A 188 13.81 -0.51 -14.24
CA ASN A 188 13.05 -0.66 -15.47
C ASN A 188 11.55 -0.37 -15.26
N THR A 189 10.97 -0.78 -14.13
CA THR A 189 9.59 -0.44 -13.77
C THR A 189 9.43 1.06 -13.58
N ALA A 190 10.33 1.72 -12.84
CA ALA A 190 10.27 3.17 -12.68
C ALA A 190 10.34 3.91 -14.03
N CYS A 191 11.19 3.44 -14.95
CA CYS A 191 11.24 3.97 -16.31
C CYS A 191 9.93 3.75 -17.09
N GLU A 192 9.34 2.56 -17.01
CA GLU A 192 8.09 2.20 -17.71
C GLU A 192 6.90 3.07 -17.27
N PHE A 193 6.83 3.38 -15.98
CA PHE A 193 5.78 4.21 -15.41
C PHE A 193 6.13 5.71 -15.39
N GLY A 194 7.32 6.09 -15.86
CA GLY A 194 7.72 7.49 -15.96
C GLY A 194 8.03 8.16 -14.62
N GLN A 195 8.43 7.40 -13.60
CA GLN A 195 8.72 7.90 -12.25
C GLN A 195 10.14 8.48 -12.17
N LEU A 196 10.33 9.73 -12.58
CA LEU A 196 11.65 10.38 -12.67
C LEU A 196 12.39 10.38 -11.33
N GLU A 197 11.71 10.79 -10.26
CA GLU A 197 12.28 10.92 -8.92
C GLU A 197 12.76 9.58 -8.38
N ILE A 198 12.01 8.50 -8.65
CA ILE A 198 12.42 7.12 -8.34
C ILE A 198 13.66 6.73 -9.16
N VAL A 199 13.68 7.05 -10.46
CA VAL A 199 14.83 6.76 -11.33
C VAL A 199 16.08 7.48 -10.82
N GLU A 200 15.96 8.74 -10.41
CA GLU A 200 17.06 9.51 -9.81
C GLU A 200 17.60 8.82 -8.55
N ILE A 201 16.72 8.45 -7.61
CA ILE A 201 17.09 7.72 -6.39
C ILE A 201 17.82 6.42 -6.71
N LEU A 202 17.29 5.61 -7.64
CA LEU A 202 17.87 4.33 -8.01
C LEU A 202 19.20 4.48 -8.75
N SER A 203 19.36 5.51 -9.60
CA SER A 203 20.61 5.82 -10.30
C SER A 203 21.78 6.15 -9.36
N GLU A 204 21.51 6.56 -8.11
CA GLU A 204 22.56 6.73 -7.10
C GLU A 204 22.97 5.42 -6.41
N LYS A 205 22.11 4.40 -6.46
CA LYS A 205 22.31 3.12 -5.74
C LYS A 205 22.77 1.99 -6.63
N VAL A 206 22.43 2.03 -7.91
CA VAL A 206 22.78 0.99 -8.88
C VAL A 206 23.96 1.47 -9.72
N ASP A 207 24.92 0.57 -9.96
CA ASP A 207 25.88 0.81 -11.02
C ASP A 207 25.14 0.74 -12.35
N VAL A 208 24.87 1.92 -12.88
CA VAL A 208 24.26 2.19 -14.18
C VAL A 208 24.79 1.33 -15.33
N LYS A 209 26.06 0.91 -15.25
CA LYS A 209 26.70 0.06 -16.27
C LYS A 209 26.20 -1.37 -16.29
N LEU A 210 25.61 -1.81 -15.19
CA LEU A 210 25.05 -3.16 -15.06
C LEU A 210 23.59 -3.22 -15.52
N LEU A 211 22.98 -2.07 -15.81
CA LEU A 211 21.59 -1.99 -16.26
C LEU A 211 21.50 -2.17 -17.78
N ASN A 212 20.46 -2.86 -18.23
CA ASN A 212 20.11 -2.88 -19.65
C ASN A 212 19.49 -1.52 -20.06
N LEU A 213 20.35 -0.58 -20.46
CA LEU A 213 19.97 0.79 -20.83
C LEU A 213 19.02 0.85 -22.02
N GLU A 214 19.17 -0.06 -22.99
CA GLU A 214 18.27 -0.17 -24.13
C GLU A 214 16.84 -0.46 -23.65
N THR A 215 16.69 -1.41 -22.71
CA THR A 215 15.39 -1.75 -22.13
C THR A 215 14.81 -0.60 -21.32
N ALA A 216 15.61 0.05 -20.47
CA ALA A 216 15.18 1.19 -19.68
C ALA A 216 14.71 2.36 -20.56
N MET A 217 15.48 2.70 -21.60
CA MET A 217 15.14 3.77 -22.53
C MET A 217 13.88 3.44 -23.35
N ASN A 218 13.76 2.21 -23.85
CA ASN A 218 12.57 1.78 -24.58
C ASN A 218 11.31 1.85 -23.69
N LYS A 219 11.43 1.47 -22.42
CA LYS A 219 10.35 1.60 -21.42
C LYS A 219 10.01 3.06 -21.12
N ALA A 220 11.02 3.90 -20.92
CA ALA A 220 10.84 5.34 -20.70
C ALA A 220 10.15 6.04 -21.89
N CYS A 221 10.51 5.69 -23.13
CA CYS A 221 9.89 6.23 -24.34
C CYS A 221 8.42 5.82 -24.50
N ARG A 222 8.05 4.64 -24.00
CA ARG A 222 6.66 4.14 -23.97
C ARG A 222 5.83 4.74 -22.83
N SER A 223 6.50 5.22 -21.77
CA SER A 223 5.82 5.89 -20.67
C SER A 223 5.12 7.16 -21.19
N ARG A 224 3.90 7.44 -20.72
CA ARG A 224 3.10 8.57 -21.20
C ARG A 224 3.76 9.91 -20.82
N MET A 225 4.53 10.48 -21.74
CA MET A 225 5.00 11.87 -21.77
C MET A 225 5.95 12.31 -20.64
N ASN A 226 6.95 11.51 -20.25
CA ASN A 226 8.03 12.02 -19.40
C ASN A 226 9.30 12.38 -20.21
N GLU A 227 9.25 13.52 -20.90
CA GLU A 227 10.41 14.13 -21.60
C GLU A 227 11.61 14.27 -20.65
N ARG A 228 11.35 14.68 -19.40
CA ARG A 228 12.40 14.91 -18.42
C ARG A 228 13.13 13.63 -18.07
N LEU A 229 12.40 12.52 -17.94
CA LEU A 229 13.01 11.20 -17.75
C LEU A 229 13.89 10.81 -18.92
N VAL A 230 13.39 10.91 -20.16
CA VAL A 230 14.21 10.58 -21.35
C VAL A 230 15.47 11.43 -21.40
N ARG A 231 15.36 12.74 -21.16
CA ARG A 231 16.52 13.65 -21.09
C ARG A 231 17.48 13.31 -19.95
N PHE A 232 16.96 12.99 -18.76
CA PHE A 232 17.77 12.58 -17.62
C PHE A 232 18.57 11.31 -17.94
N LEU A 233 17.93 10.31 -18.55
CA LEU A 233 18.63 9.11 -18.99
C LEU A 233 19.71 9.50 -20.03
N LEU A 234 19.37 10.24 -21.09
CA LEU A 234 20.35 10.65 -22.10
C LEU A 234 21.58 11.37 -21.48
N ASP A 235 21.37 12.32 -20.57
CA ASP A 235 22.45 13.05 -19.90
C ASP A 235 23.31 12.15 -18.99
N LYS A 236 22.67 11.27 -18.19
CA LYS A 236 23.38 10.36 -17.30
C LYS A 236 24.21 9.31 -18.05
N PHE A 237 23.76 8.88 -19.23
CA PHE A 237 24.33 7.74 -19.96
C PHE A 237 25.14 8.14 -21.22
N ASP A 238 25.29 9.43 -21.51
CA ASP A 238 26.05 9.97 -22.66
C ASP A 238 27.54 9.54 -22.68
N ASN A 239 28.09 9.17 -21.52
CA ASN A 239 29.51 8.83 -21.37
C ASN A 239 29.89 7.42 -21.83
N GLU A 240 28.95 6.55 -22.20
CA GLU A 240 29.24 5.17 -22.60
C GLU A 240 28.59 4.81 -23.93
N LYS A 241 29.13 5.35 -25.02
CA LYS A 241 29.01 4.84 -26.41
C LYS A 241 27.69 4.12 -26.69
N PHE A 242 26.60 4.83 -26.45
CA PHE A 242 25.24 4.35 -26.66
C PHE A 242 25.12 4.02 -28.14
N GLU A 243 24.71 2.79 -28.50
CA GLU A 243 24.33 2.49 -29.88
C GLU A 243 23.03 3.23 -30.19
N MET A 244 23.14 4.54 -30.48
CA MET A 244 22.04 5.45 -30.81
C MET A 244 21.13 4.90 -31.92
N ASP A 245 21.66 4.02 -32.77
CA ASP A 245 20.94 3.33 -33.86
C ASP A 245 19.85 2.37 -33.35
N LYS A 246 19.95 1.86 -32.11
CA LYS A 246 18.92 0.97 -31.52
C LYS A 246 17.80 1.73 -30.82
N VAL A 247 18.11 2.89 -30.24
CA VAL A 247 17.14 3.73 -29.52
C VAL A 247 16.39 4.69 -30.44
N THR A 248 16.99 5.06 -31.56
CA THR A 248 16.32 5.84 -32.61
C THR A 248 15.01 5.18 -33.07
N PHE A 249 14.91 3.85 -33.12
CA PHE A 249 13.64 3.19 -33.48
C PHE A 249 12.49 3.51 -32.51
N ALA A 250 12.70 3.33 -31.20
CA ALA A 250 11.67 3.59 -30.20
C ALA A 250 11.31 5.06 -30.11
N VAL A 251 12.29 5.95 -30.20
CA VAL A 251 12.05 7.39 -30.19
C VAL A 251 11.31 7.85 -31.47
N GLN A 252 11.65 7.31 -32.64
CA GLN A 252 11.02 7.66 -33.91
C GLN A 252 9.55 7.22 -33.97
N GLU A 253 9.20 6.10 -33.32
CA GLU A 253 7.84 5.53 -33.30
C GLU A 253 6.85 6.36 -32.43
N TYR A 254 7.34 7.05 -31.39
CA TYR A 254 6.50 7.74 -30.39
C TYR A 254 6.62 9.27 -30.39
N GLU A 255 6.86 9.89 -31.56
CA GLU A 255 6.92 11.36 -31.76
C GLU A 255 8.00 12.11 -30.96
N TRP A 256 8.97 11.42 -30.35
CA TRP A 256 10.09 12.04 -29.60
C TRP A 256 11.21 12.60 -30.50
N GLN A 257 10.91 12.82 -31.79
CA GLN A 257 11.88 13.16 -32.85
C GLN A 257 12.62 14.47 -32.57
N ASP A 258 11.99 15.46 -31.93
CA ASP A 258 12.62 16.74 -31.60
C ASP A 258 13.68 16.59 -30.49
N ILE A 259 13.45 15.72 -29.50
CA ILE A 259 14.40 15.49 -28.41
C ILE A 259 15.64 14.75 -28.91
N THR A 260 15.44 13.68 -29.68
CA THR A 260 16.58 12.96 -30.25
C THR A 260 17.30 13.75 -31.30
N LYS A 261 16.62 14.56 -32.12
CA LYS A 261 17.31 15.45 -33.03
C LYS A 261 18.16 16.47 -32.29
N THR A 262 17.61 17.11 -31.26
CA THR A 262 18.37 18.04 -30.40
C THR A 262 19.57 17.35 -29.74
N TYR A 263 19.40 16.11 -29.28
CA TYR A 263 20.46 15.33 -28.64
C TYR A 263 21.52 14.86 -29.65
N ILE A 264 21.12 14.29 -30.79
CA ILE A 264 22.02 13.90 -31.90
C ILE A 264 22.83 15.11 -32.37
N ASP A 265 22.17 16.25 -32.58
CA ASP A 265 22.81 17.50 -33.00
C ASP A 265 23.81 18.01 -31.93
N SER A 266 23.56 17.75 -30.64
CA SER A 266 24.49 18.11 -29.55
C SER A 266 25.69 17.18 -29.40
N VAL A 267 25.52 15.88 -29.69
CA VAL A 267 26.57 14.85 -29.56
C VAL A 267 27.48 14.80 -30.80
N GLN A 268 26.97 15.13 -32.00
CA GLN A 268 27.77 15.18 -33.24
C GLN A 268 28.73 16.39 -33.35
N ILE A 269 28.79 17.27 -32.35
CA ILE A 269 29.65 18.46 -32.35
C ILE A 269 31.07 18.17 -31.79
N TRP A 270 31.37 16.95 -31.34
CA TRP A 270 32.70 16.53 -30.86
C TRP A 270 33.20 15.26 -31.57
#